data_AF-A0A2S5L9P5-F1
#
_entry.id   AF-A0A2S5L9P5-F1
#
_cell.length_a   1.000
_cell.length_b   1.000
_cell.length_c   1.000
_cell.angle_alpha   90.00
_cell.angle_beta   90.00
_cell.angle_gamma   90.00
#
_symmetry.space_group_name_H-M   'P 1'
#
loop_
_entity.id
_entity.type
_entity.pdbx_description
1 polymer ?
#
loop_
_entity_poly.entity_id
_entity_poly.type
_entity_poly.pdbx_seq_one_letter_code
_entity_poly.pdbx_strand_id
1 'polypeptide(L)'
;MLKHLAPKKVIPIITLLTLGMASSSTVFANNDSILRVCADPGNMPMSNDKGEGFSNKIAKVIAGGMGKSVTYFYRPYLNRGLTRQTFDNNECDVLMDMTPDDERMLTTKPLYKSTFVLAYRNDKGIDIKDLSDPKLLNDYKVGVFQHSAVRTVLQENGMNRANTIVRTIAHDADLRPERQPHMDVQLMLDGQFDVAAIWGPMAGWYRTIKKEPVTILPLNRLEDKTPMEFPLAIGMRKNAKDLKAQIEAVMLKEKDKIKQIFDEYGVPLVECNECVISGDIPSHGPYQALVRKTYVPKSSDISTLPALIDEALKQGSTLDKELHNATIARDATRVEYLLKRGAKVNARDDEGKTPLIVAVASGDISLISGLLAYGADPNAQDHDGWTAAMHGVRSNEPKIFRLMGQYKANYNLVNSDDMTALAMAVMNNKANAAVAMLDNGAKPDFAMGAAKYNALMLAVKKGNQPMAQTLLQYKANPNAKNTGGLTPLMIAAFSNHDMIVSLLLKAGANPELKDGHGKTALMLAKENDADKAIVQLEKSI
;
A
#
# COMPACT_ATOMS: atom_id res chain seq x y z
N MET A 1 -21.68 24.47 69.47
CA MET A 1 -22.01 23.98 70.82
C MET A 1 -22.23 22.48 70.75
N LEU A 2 -21.48 21.72 71.56
CA LEU A 2 -21.66 20.29 71.93
C LEU A 2 -21.52 19.24 70.81
N LYS A 3 -20.46 18.41 70.79
CA LYS A 3 -20.22 17.14 71.54
C LYS A 3 -21.13 16.00 70.99
N HIS A 4 -20.65 14.82 70.61
CA HIS A 4 -19.76 13.92 71.36
C HIS A 4 -18.92 12.95 70.50
N LEU A 5 -17.72 12.69 71.04
CA LEU A 5 -16.72 11.67 70.71
C LEU A 5 -17.13 10.25 71.16
N ALA A 6 -16.52 9.21 70.57
CA ALA A 6 -15.63 8.31 71.34
C ALA A 6 -14.71 7.45 70.42
N PRO A 7 -13.46 7.13 70.84
CA PRO A 7 -12.43 6.50 70.02
C PRO A 7 -12.18 5.02 70.40
N LYS A 8 -11.46 4.25 69.55
CA LYS A 8 -10.86 2.97 69.94
C LYS A 8 -9.37 2.88 69.58
N LYS A 9 -8.66 2.25 70.50
CA LYS A 9 -7.20 2.20 70.72
C LYS A 9 -6.47 1.26 69.77
N VAL A 10 -5.20 1.60 69.54
CA VAL A 10 -4.11 0.77 68.99
C VAL A 10 -3.46 -0.04 70.12
N ILE A 11 -3.13 -1.31 69.86
CA ILE A 11 -2.07 -2.09 70.54
C ILE A 11 -1.39 -2.99 69.48
N PRO A 12 -0.04 -3.08 69.42
CA PRO A 12 0.70 -3.85 68.43
C PRO A 12 1.14 -5.24 68.95
N ILE A 13 1.28 -6.22 68.07
CA ILE A 13 2.04 -7.46 68.35
C ILE A 13 2.88 -7.83 67.13
N ILE A 14 4.19 -7.86 67.35
CA ILE A 14 5.24 -8.41 66.48
C ILE A 14 5.22 -9.93 66.65
N THR A 15 5.21 -10.70 65.56
CA THR A 15 5.73 -12.08 65.57
C THR A 15 6.29 -12.45 64.19
N LEU A 16 7.57 -12.81 64.18
CA LEU A 16 8.32 -13.40 63.06
C LEU A 16 7.68 -14.72 62.61
N LEU A 17 7.56 -14.93 61.29
CA LEU A 17 7.57 -16.28 60.70
C LEU A 17 8.23 -16.26 59.31
N THR A 18 9.45 -16.79 59.29
CA THR A 18 10.17 -17.50 58.20
C THR A 18 9.56 -17.47 56.79
N LEU A 19 10.23 -16.76 55.88
CA LEU A 19 10.12 -16.98 54.43
C LEU A 19 10.75 -18.32 54.05
N GLY A 20 9.93 -19.29 53.66
CA GLY A 20 10.36 -20.40 52.81
C GLY A 20 10.46 -19.91 51.36
N MET A 21 11.65 -20.02 50.77
CA MET A 21 11.84 -19.86 49.33
C MET A 21 11.09 -20.99 48.60
N ALA A 22 9.92 -20.68 48.04
CA ALA A 22 9.37 -21.44 46.93
C ALA A 22 9.78 -20.73 45.65
N SER A 23 10.75 -21.31 44.95
CA SER A 23 11.12 -20.96 43.59
C SER A 23 9.91 -21.19 42.69
N SER A 24 9.14 -20.13 42.44
CA SER A 24 8.24 -20.06 41.29
C SER A 24 9.11 -19.98 40.05
N SER A 25 9.52 -21.14 39.54
CA SER A 25 9.92 -21.31 38.15
C SER A 25 8.73 -20.89 37.29
N THR A 26 8.76 -19.65 36.82
CA THR A 26 7.95 -19.23 35.70
C THR A 26 8.30 -20.12 34.53
N VAL A 27 7.39 -21.04 34.22
CA VAL A 27 7.37 -21.78 32.97
C VAL A 27 7.33 -20.73 31.86
N PHE A 28 8.47 -20.48 31.21
CA PHE A 28 8.46 -19.87 29.90
C PHE A 28 7.64 -20.80 29.01
N ALA A 29 6.40 -20.41 28.72
CA ALA A 29 5.57 -21.12 27.76
C ALA A 29 6.37 -21.22 26.45
N ASN A 30 6.59 -22.46 26.01
CA ASN A 30 7.36 -22.77 24.83
C ASN A 30 6.63 -22.14 23.62
N ASN A 31 7.11 -21.00 23.13
CA ASN A 31 6.48 -20.18 22.08
C ASN A 31 6.36 -20.95 20.74
N ASP A 32 7.04 -22.09 20.62
CA ASP A 32 6.97 -22.99 19.48
C ASP A 32 5.67 -23.83 19.41
N SER A 33 4.86 -23.88 20.46
CA SER A 33 3.65 -24.72 20.54
C SER A 33 2.36 -24.07 20.01
N ILE A 34 2.42 -22.80 19.60
CA ILE A 34 1.26 -22.01 19.17
C ILE A 34 1.51 -21.45 17.75
N LEU A 35 0.48 -21.45 16.91
CA LEU A 35 0.41 -20.68 15.67
C LEU A 35 -0.57 -19.51 15.88
N ARG A 36 -0.08 -18.27 15.86
CA ARG A 36 -0.90 -17.06 16.02
C ARG A 36 -1.36 -16.56 14.66
N VAL A 37 -2.67 -16.48 14.47
CA VAL A 37 -3.27 -16.14 13.17
C VAL A 37 -3.93 -14.78 13.27
N CYS A 38 -3.53 -13.86 12.40
CA CYS A 38 -4.26 -12.62 12.22
C CYS A 38 -5.57 -12.89 11.49
N ALA A 39 -6.66 -12.44 12.08
CA ALA A 39 -8.01 -12.73 11.61
C ALA A 39 -8.88 -11.48 11.69
N ASP A 40 -9.84 -11.38 10.78
CA ASP A 40 -10.82 -10.28 10.79
C ASP A 40 -12.12 -10.77 11.46
N PRO A 41 -12.62 -10.10 12.51
CA PRO A 41 -13.84 -10.50 13.21
C PRO A 41 -15.12 -10.27 12.38
N GLY A 42 -15.09 -9.44 11.34
CA GLY A 42 -16.26 -9.05 10.53
C GLY A 42 -16.15 -9.41 9.05
N ASN A 43 -15.39 -10.46 8.72
CA ASN A 43 -15.12 -10.88 7.35
C ASN A 43 -15.67 -12.27 7.08
N MET A 44 -16.94 -12.52 7.39
CA MET A 44 -17.58 -13.78 6.98
C MET A 44 -17.69 -13.82 5.45
N PRO A 45 -17.49 -14.97 4.81
CA PRO A 45 -17.26 -16.30 5.40
C PRO A 45 -15.80 -16.68 5.73
N MET A 46 -14.84 -15.80 5.51
CA MET A 46 -13.42 -16.07 5.71
C MET A 46 -13.10 -16.20 7.20
N SER A 47 -13.56 -15.25 8.01
CA SER A 47 -13.25 -15.20 9.44
C SER A 47 -14.29 -14.46 10.27
N ASN A 48 -14.45 -14.90 11.52
CA ASN A 48 -15.08 -14.13 12.59
C ASN A 48 -14.45 -14.46 13.96
N ASP A 49 -14.79 -13.70 15.00
CA ASP A 49 -14.29 -13.86 16.37
C ASP A 49 -14.64 -15.23 17.00
N LYS A 50 -15.70 -15.87 16.52
CA LYS A 50 -16.14 -17.23 16.90
C LYS A 50 -15.34 -18.36 16.23
N GLY A 51 -14.48 -18.05 15.26
CA GLY A 51 -13.70 -19.04 14.54
C GLY A 51 -14.53 -19.93 13.61
N GLU A 52 -15.66 -19.41 13.13
CA GLU A 52 -16.62 -20.07 12.24
C GLU A 52 -16.30 -19.87 10.76
N GLY A 53 -15.35 -19.00 10.40
CA GLY A 53 -14.99 -18.79 9.01
C GLY A 53 -14.14 -19.93 8.43
N PHE A 54 -14.13 -20.09 7.12
CA PHE A 54 -13.32 -21.12 6.47
C PHE A 54 -11.82 -20.89 6.70
N SER A 55 -11.34 -19.65 6.71
CA SER A 55 -9.94 -19.33 6.97
C SER A 55 -9.57 -19.68 8.43
N ASN A 56 -10.50 -19.51 9.38
CA ASN A 56 -10.29 -20.00 10.75
C ASN A 56 -10.15 -21.53 10.77
N LYS A 57 -11.05 -22.26 10.08
CA LYS A 57 -11.01 -23.73 10.01
C LYS A 57 -9.74 -24.24 9.33
N ILE A 58 -9.30 -23.62 8.23
CA ILE A 58 -8.06 -23.98 7.55
C ILE A 58 -6.86 -23.74 8.46
N ALA A 59 -6.83 -22.62 9.20
CA ALA A 59 -5.76 -22.36 10.15
C ALA A 59 -5.68 -23.42 11.27
N LYS A 60 -6.82 -23.97 11.72
CA LYS A 60 -6.86 -25.11 12.67
C LYS A 60 -6.25 -26.37 12.06
N VAL A 61 -6.55 -26.67 10.79
CA VAL A 61 -5.95 -27.82 10.07
C VAL A 61 -4.44 -27.66 9.98
N ILE A 62 -3.96 -26.47 9.61
CA ILE A 62 -2.53 -26.17 9.49
C ILE A 62 -1.83 -26.29 10.84
N ALA A 63 -2.34 -25.63 11.88
CA ALA A 63 -1.76 -25.70 13.22
C ALA A 63 -1.70 -27.15 13.73
N GLY A 64 -2.80 -27.90 13.60
CA GLY A 64 -2.86 -29.31 14.00
C GLY A 64 -1.85 -30.18 13.24
N GLY A 65 -1.69 -29.98 11.93
CA GLY A 65 -0.69 -30.69 11.12
C GLY A 65 0.76 -30.36 11.49
N MET A 66 1.00 -29.18 12.07
CA MET A 66 2.29 -28.76 12.64
C MET A 66 2.49 -29.24 14.08
N GLY A 67 1.51 -29.90 14.70
CA GLY A 67 1.53 -30.24 16.13
C GLY A 67 1.39 -29.02 17.06
N LYS A 68 0.80 -27.93 16.54
CA LYS A 68 0.60 -26.67 17.26
C LYS A 68 -0.88 -26.45 17.60
N SER A 69 -1.13 -25.71 18.66
CA SER A 69 -2.43 -25.09 18.90
C SER A 69 -2.58 -23.79 18.10
N VAL A 70 -3.81 -23.33 17.85
CA VAL A 70 -4.06 -22.07 17.14
C VAL A 70 -4.63 -21.03 18.09
N THR A 71 -4.17 -19.79 17.96
CA THR A 71 -4.78 -18.61 18.58
C THR A 71 -5.02 -17.55 17.52
N TYR A 72 -5.97 -16.65 17.77
CA TYR A 72 -6.35 -15.61 16.82
C TYR A 72 -6.14 -14.24 17.42
N PHE A 73 -5.53 -13.36 16.63
CA PHE A 73 -5.49 -11.94 16.89
C PHE A 73 -6.51 -11.25 15.97
N TYR A 74 -7.64 -10.85 16.55
CA TYR A 74 -8.74 -10.27 15.80
C TYR A 74 -8.57 -8.76 15.59
N ARG A 75 -8.49 -8.35 14.32
CA ARG A 75 -8.45 -6.94 13.93
C ARG A 75 -8.97 -6.76 12.49
N PRO A 76 -9.76 -5.70 12.20
CA PRO A 76 -10.29 -5.48 10.85
C PRO A 76 -9.19 -5.19 9.82
N TYR A 77 -9.17 -5.91 8.69
CA TYR A 77 -8.15 -5.83 7.63
C TYR A 77 -7.98 -4.43 7.03
N LEU A 78 -9.02 -3.61 7.06
CA LEU A 78 -9.05 -2.28 6.46
C LEU A 78 -8.32 -1.21 7.27
N ASN A 79 -7.94 -1.52 8.52
CA ASN A 79 -7.03 -0.67 9.26
C ASN A 79 -5.63 -0.79 8.64
N ARG A 80 -5.15 0.32 8.04
CA ARG A 80 -3.87 0.50 7.30
C ARG A 80 -2.57 0.01 8.01
N GLY A 81 -2.65 -0.61 9.19
CA GLY A 81 -1.54 -1.10 9.99
C GLY A 81 -1.35 -2.62 10.06
N LEU A 82 -2.31 -3.44 9.58
CA LEU A 82 -2.29 -4.90 9.80
C LEU A 82 -1.11 -5.66 9.19
N THR A 83 -0.42 -5.10 8.21
CA THR A 83 0.71 -5.79 7.56
C THR A 83 2.08 -5.30 8.02
N ARG A 84 2.20 -4.11 8.62
CA ARG A 84 3.49 -3.57 9.09
C ARG A 84 3.62 -3.68 10.59
N GLN A 85 2.75 -3.02 11.36
CA GLN A 85 2.85 -3.00 12.82
C GLN A 85 2.55 -4.36 13.45
N THR A 86 1.60 -5.11 12.91
CA THR A 86 1.14 -6.35 13.54
C THR A 86 2.18 -7.47 13.54
N PHE A 87 2.94 -7.61 12.44
CA PHE A 87 4.10 -8.48 12.46
C PHE A 87 5.23 -7.90 13.30
N ASP A 88 5.54 -6.60 13.18
CA ASP A 88 6.63 -5.99 13.94
C ASP A 88 6.41 -6.05 15.47
N ASN A 89 5.16 -6.05 15.92
CA ASN A 89 4.73 -6.15 17.33
C ASN A 89 4.59 -7.59 17.84
N ASN A 90 4.89 -8.62 17.04
CA ASN A 90 4.63 -10.02 17.41
C ASN A 90 3.16 -10.35 17.74
N GLU A 91 2.19 -9.64 17.14
CA GLU A 91 0.75 -9.86 17.38
C GLU A 91 0.25 -11.14 16.69
N CYS A 92 0.81 -11.50 15.53
CA CYS A 92 0.55 -12.77 14.86
C CYS A 92 1.76 -13.29 14.07
N ASP A 93 1.70 -14.57 13.67
CA ASP A 93 2.70 -15.26 12.86
C ASP A 93 2.31 -15.29 11.38
N VAL A 94 1.00 -15.41 11.10
CA VAL A 94 0.47 -15.54 9.74
C VAL A 94 -0.78 -14.68 9.50
N LEU A 95 -0.96 -14.27 8.25
CA LEU A 95 -2.15 -13.63 7.69
C LEU A 95 -2.76 -14.56 6.64
N MET A 96 -4.06 -14.86 6.77
CA MET A 96 -4.80 -15.62 5.77
C MET A 96 -5.22 -14.72 4.60
N ASP A 97 -5.46 -15.33 3.44
CA ASP A 97 -6.07 -14.68 2.27
C ASP A 97 -5.28 -13.46 1.74
N MET A 98 -3.95 -13.58 1.70
CA MET A 98 -3.05 -12.56 1.15
C MET A 98 -2.78 -12.78 -0.34
N THR A 99 -2.52 -11.71 -1.09
CA THR A 99 -2.11 -11.81 -2.50
C THR A 99 -0.68 -12.41 -2.59
N PRO A 100 -0.44 -13.45 -3.41
CA PRO A 100 0.85 -14.14 -3.47
C PRO A 100 2.04 -13.26 -3.87
N ASP A 101 1.78 -12.16 -4.58
CA ASP A 101 2.73 -11.17 -5.08
C ASP A 101 2.91 -9.97 -4.14
N ASP A 102 2.40 -10.02 -2.90
CA ASP A 102 2.58 -8.93 -1.93
C ASP A 102 4.04 -8.77 -1.50
N GLU A 103 4.74 -7.82 -2.13
CA GLU A 103 6.15 -7.51 -1.86
C GLU A 103 6.43 -7.09 -0.40
N ARG A 104 5.41 -6.81 0.42
CA ARG A 104 5.59 -6.40 1.82
C ARG A 104 5.83 -7.59 2.75
N MET A 105 5.48 -8.80 2.33
CA MET A 105 5.54 -10.01 3.16
C MET A 105 6.11 -11.21 2.40
N LEU A 106 6.41 -12.29 3.13
CA LEU A 106 6.66 -13.58 2.52
C LEU A 106 5.31 -14.31 2.41
N THR A 107 5.01 -14.88 1.25
CA THR A 107 3.77 -15.63 1.01
C THR A 107 4.09 -17.10 0.74
N THR A 108 3.17 -17.98 1.12
CA THR A 108 3.19 -19.37 0.65
C THR A 108 2.91 -19.44 -0.86
N LYS A 109 3.12 -20.61 -1.47
CA LYS A 109 2.41 -20.98 -2.69
C LYS A 109 0.91 -20.67 -2.50
N PRO A 110 0.22 -20.22 -3.56
CA PRO A 110 -1.22 -19.98 -3.49
C PRO A 110 -1.96 -21.16 -2.87
N LEU A 111 -2.82 -20.87 -1.90
CA LEU A 111 -3.68 -21.87 -1.28
C LEU A 111 -4.82 -22.24 -2.23
N TYR A 112 -5.49 -21.24 -2.80
CA TYR A 112 -6.59 -21.39 -3.74
C TYR A 112 -6.67 -20.18 -4.67
N LYS A 113 -7.45 -20.31 -5.74
CA LYS A 113 -7.85 -19.20 -6.61
C LYS A 113 -9.37 -19.14 -6.65
N SER A 114 -9.92 -17.93 -6.58
CA SER A 114 -11.37 -17.69 -6.69
C SER A 114 -11.62 -16.50 -7.62
N THR A 115 -12.89 -16.24 -7.93
CA THR A 115 -13.30 -15.13 -8.80
C THR A 115 -14.38 -14.25 -8.17
N PHE A 116 -14.52 -13.03 -8.67
CA PHE A 116 -15.75 -12.27 -8.50
C PHE A 116 -16.91 -12.97 -9.22
N VAL A 117 -18.12 -12.76 -8.75
CA VAL A 117 -19.32 -13.40 -9.28
C VAL A 117 -20.46 -12.39 -9.39
N LEU A 118 -21.39 -12.65 -10.32
CA LEU A 118 -22.74 -12.11 -10.23
C LEU A 118 -23.58 -13.12 -9.46
N ALA A 119 -24.09 -12.70 -8.30
CA ALA A 119 -24.99 -13.48 -7.47
C ALA A 119 -26.40 -12.92 -7.56
N TYR A 120 -27.39 -13.76 -7.81
CA TYR A 120 -28.79 -13.37 -7.93
C TYR A 120 -29.71 -14.51 -7.50
N ARG A 121 -30.97 -14.20 -7.20
CA ARG A 121 -31.95 -15.21 -6.80
C ARG A 121 -32.29 -16.16 -7.95
N ASN A 122 -32.28 -17.46 -7.68
CA ASN A 122 -32.59 -18.48 -8.70
C ASN A 122 -34.06 -18.48 -9.14
N ASP A 123 -34.96 -17.89 -8.36
CA ASP A 123 -36.41 -17.80 -8.63
C ASP A 123 -36.81 -16.59 -9.49
N LYS A 124 -35.87 -15.72 -9.84
CA LYS A 124 -36.12 -14.50 -10.62
C LYS A 124 -36.05 -14.69 -12.13
N GLY A 125 -35.66 -15.87 -12.60
CA GLY A 125 -35.52 -16.13 -14.04
C GLY A 125 -34.48 -15.24 -14.74
N ILE A 126 -33.49 -14.74 -13.98
CA ILE A 126 -32.39 -13.95 -14.51
C ILE A 126 -31.46 -14.88 -15.30
N ASP A 127 -31.22 -14.52 -16.57
CA ASP A 127 -30.31 -15.23 -17.46
C ASP A 127 -29.36 -14.20 -18.08
N ILE A 128 -28.13 -14.12 -17.55
CA ILE A 128 -27.09 -13.19 -18.01
C ILE A 128 -26.08 -13.99 -18.81
N LYS A 129 -25.92 -13.67 -20.10
CA LYS A 129 -24.99 -14.38 -20.99
C LYS A 129 -23.59 -13.79 -21.01
N ASP A 130 -23.50 -12.46 -20.95
CA ASP A 130 -22.25 -11.71 -20.97
C ASP A 130 -22.45 -10.34 -20.31
N LEU A 131 -21.35 -9.56 -20.16
CA LEU A 131 -21.37 -8.26 -19.51
C LEU A 131 -21.90 -7.12 -20.39
N SER A 132 -22.22 -7.40 -21.65
CA SER A 132 -22.89 -6.48 -22.58
C SER A 132 -24.41 -6.72 -22.69
N ASP A 133 -24.95 -7.67 -21.92
CA ASP A 133 -26.37 -8.01 -21.92
C ASP A 133 -27.24 -6.76 -21.65
N PRO A 134 -28.15 -6.38 -22.58
CA PRO A 134 -28.96 -5.17 -22.42
C PRO A 134 -29.80 -5.14 -21.15
N LYS A 135 -30.31 -6.29 -20.66
CA LYS A 135 -31.08 -6.35 -19.42
C LYS A 135 -30.18 -6.11 -18.21
N LEU A 136 -28.97 -6.67 -18.21
CA LEU A 136 -27.98 -6.40 -17.17
C LEU A 136 -27.64 -4.90 -17.09
N LEU A 137 -27.46 -4.26 -18.24
CA LEU A 137 -27.01 -2.86 -18.31
C LEU A 137 -28.13 -1.84 -18.03
N ASN A 138 -29.38 -2.16 -18.39
CA ASN A 138 -30.49 -1.19 -18.41
C ASN A 138 -31.65 -1.53 -17.47
N ASP A 139 -31.88 -2.80 -17.14
CA ASP A 139 -33.08 -3.22 -16.42
C ASP A 139 -32.77 -3.61 -14.97
N TYR A 140 -31.65 -4.30 -14.73
CA TYR A 140 -31.29 -4.79 -13.41
C TYR A 140 -30.54 -3.74 -12.58
N LYS A 141 -30.91 -3.63 -11.30
CA LYS A 141 -30.10 -2.94 -10.30
C LYS A 141 -28.98 -3.87 -9.85
N VAL A 142 -27.74 -3.38 -9.92
CA VAL A 142 -26.54 -4.15 -9.60
C VAL A 142 -25.78 -3.52 -8.45
N GLY A 143 -25.69 -4.24 -7.34
CA GLY A 143 -24.85 -3.89 -6.20
C GLY A 143 -23.37 -4.15 -6.51
N VAL A 144 -22.50 -3.15 -6.33
CA VAL A 144 -21.07 -3.24 -6.60
C VAL A 144 -20.25 -2.54 -5.51
N PHE A 145 -19.02 -2.97 -5.26
CA PHE A 145 -18.10 -2.20 -4.40
C PHE A 145 -17.45 -1.03 -5.14
N GLN A 146 -17.24 0.07 -4.42
CA GLN A 146 -16.66 1.33 -4.94
C GLN A 146 -15.39 1.15 -5.79
N HIS A 147 -14.49 0.26 -5.36
CA HIS A 147 -13.20 0.00 -6.01
C HIS A 147 -13.11 -1.39 -6.67
N SER A 148 -14.24 -2.05 -6.93
CA SER A 148 -14.23 -3.34 -7.60
C SER A 148 -13.90 -3.20 -9.10
N ALA A 149 -13.13 -4.15 -9.63
CA ALA A 149 -12.90 -4.28 -11.07
C ALA A 149 -14.23 -4.47 -11.83
N VAL A 150 -15.18 -5.18 -11.23
CA VAL A 150 -16.52 -5.43 -11.79
C VAL A 150 -17.26 -4.12 -12.08
N ARG A 151 -17.23 -3.16 -11.16
CA ARG A 151 -17.85 -1.83 -11.37
C ARG A 151 -17.26 -1.14 -12.60
N THR A 152 -15.94 -1.17 -12.76
CA THR A 152 -15.26 -0.56 -13.91
C THR A 152 -15.73 -1.21 -15.20
N VAL A 153 -15.72 -2.54 -15.27
CA VAL A 153 -16.11 -3.29 -16.48
C VAL A 153 -17.56 -3.05 -16.84
N LEU A 154 -18.49 -3.08 -15.88
CA LEU A 154 -19.89 -2.78 -16.14
C LEU A 154 -20.08 -1.36 -16.69
N GLN A 155 -19.35 -0.39 -16.16
CA GLN A 155 -19.39 0.99 -16.66
C GLN A 155 -18.80 1.11 -18.07
N GLU A 156 -17.72 0.40 -18.38
CA GLU A 156 -17.14 0.38 -19.72
C GLU A 156 -18.05 -0.30 -20.75
N ASN A 157 -18.87 -1.25 -20.32
CA ASN A 157 -19.93 -1.86 -21.15
C ASN A 157 -21.21 -1.00 -21.23
N GLY A 158 -21.22 0.20 -20.64
CA GLY A 158 -22.32 1.15 -20.78
C GLY A 158 -23.44 1.01 -19.75
N MET A 159 -23.18 0.36 -18.59
CA MET A 159 -24.17 0.26 -17.53
C MET A 159 -24.66 1.64 -17.09
N ASN A 160 -25.99 1.80 -17.01
CA ASN A 160 -26.59 3.01 -16.52
C ASN A 160 -26.19 3.24 -15.06
N ARG A 161 -25.58 4.40 -14.76
CA ARG A 161 -25.15 4.75 -13.39
C ARG A 161 -26.29 4.72 -12.38
N ALA A 162 -27.52 5.00 -12.81
CA ALA A 162 -28.71 4.92 -11.94
C ALA A 162 -29.04 3.49 -11.49
N ASN A 163 -28.58 2.48 -12.24
CA ASN A 163 -28.76 1.07 -11.93
C ASN A 163 -27.59 0.47 -11.14
N THR A 164 -26.51 1.23 -10.94
CA THR A 164 -25.36 0.78 -10.13
C THR A 164 -25.52 1.23 -8.68
N ILE A 165 -25.72 0.30 -7.76
CA ILE A 165 -25.77 0.57 -6.32
C ILE A 165 -24.36 0.40 -5.74
N VAL A 166 -23.68 1.53 -5.54
CA VAL A 166 -22.30 1.52 -5.04
C VAL A 166 -22.27 1.35 -3.53
N ARG A 167 -21.59 0.31 -3.07
CA ARG A 167 -21.37 0.00 -1.66
C ARG A 167 -19.94 0.37 -1.28
N THR A 168 -19.83 1.12 -0.19
CA THR A 168 -18.53 1.49 0.40
C THR A 168 -18.10 0.40 1.35
N ILE A 169 -16.89 -0.11 1.18
CA ILE A 169 -16.29 -1.04 2.14
C ILE A 169 -15.99 -0.25 3.41
N ALA A 170 -16.71 -0.55 4.49
CA ALA A 170 -16.64 0.20 5.74
C ALA A 170 -15.47 -0.27 6.61
N HIS A 171 -14.68 0.67 7.15
CA HIS A 171 -13.53 0.37 8.00
C HIS A 171 -13.90 -0.16 9.40
N ASP A 172 -15.19 -0.09 9.74
CA ASP A 172 -15.79 -0.47 11.01
C ASP A 172 -16.85 -1.57 10.85
N ALA A 173 -16.73 -2.40 9.82
CA ALA A 173 -17.60 -3.53 9.54
C ALA A 173 -17.62 -4.59 10.68
N ASP A 174 -16.61 -4.58 11.55
CA ASP A 174 -16.58 -5.36 12.79
C ASP A 174 -17.56 -4.82 13.85
N LEU A 175 -17.70 -3.49 13.95
CA LEU A 175 -18.62 -2.84 14.87
C LEU A 175 -20.05 -2.77 14.31
N ARG A 176 -20.20 -2.92 12.99
CA ARG A 176 -21.46 -2.78 12.26
C ARG A 176 -21.69 -3.97 11.33
N PRO A 177 -22.26 -5.08 11.85
CA PRO A 177 -22.49 -6.30 11.08
C PRO A 177 -23.25 -6.10 9.76
N GLU A 178 -24.17 -5.14 9.73
CA GLU A 178 -24.95 -4.79 8.53
C GLU A 178 -24.12 -4.17 7.39
N ARG A 179 -22.88 -3.76 7.70
CA ARG A 179 -21.91 -3.18 6.76
C ARG A 179 -20.85 -4.17 6.31
N GLN A 180 -20.90 -5.42 6.77
CA GLN A 180 -19.95 -6.44 6.33
C GLN A 180 -20.07 -6.69 4.82
N PRO A 181 -18.96 -6.93 4.11
CA PRO A 181 -18.98 -7.06 2.65
C PRO A 181 -19.97 -8.11 2.13
N HIS A 182 -20.13 -9.23 2.84
CA HIS A 182 -21.06 -10.30 2.41
C HIS A 182 -22.53 -9.85 2.40
N MET A 183 -22.89 -8.77 3.09
CA MET A 183 -24.26 -8.29 3.20
C MET A 183 -24.86 -7.86 1.87
N ASP A 184 -24.05 -7.61 0.83
CA ASP A 184 -24.59 -7.31 -0.49
C ASP A 184 -25.40 -8.48 -1.06
N VAL A 185 -25.07 -9.72 -0.70
CA VAL A 185 -25.90 -10.89 -1.05
C VAL A 185 -27.23 -10.85 -0.29
N GLN A 186 -27.21 -10.49 1.00
CA GLN A 186 -28.44 -10.35 1.79
C GLN A 186 -29.35 -9.25 1.22
N LEU A 187 -28.79 -8.08 0.89
CA LEU A 187 -29.56 -6.97 0.34
C LEU A 187 -30.17 -7.31 -1.02
N MET A 188 -29.47 -8.12 -1.83
CA MET A 188 -30.02 -8.69 -3.06
C MET A 188 -31.18 -9.66 -2.76
N LEU A 189 -31.01 -10.57 -1.78
CA LEU A 189 -32.07 -11.50 -1.36
C LEU A 189 -33.32 -10.76 -0.86
N ASP A 190 -33.12 -9.69 -0.11
CA ASP A 190 -34.13 -8.78 0.43
C ASP A 190 -34.80 -7.91 -0.65
N GLY A 191 -34.31 -7.95 -1.90
CA GLY A 191 -34.88 -7.24 -3.05
C GLY A 191 -34.50 -5.76 -3.14
N GLN A 192 -33.44 -5.31 -2.47
CA GLN A 192 -32.94 -3.95 -2.63
C GLN A 192 -32.28 -3.73 -4.01
N PHE A 193 -31.72 -4.79 -4.58
CA PHE A 193 -31.23 -4.85 -5.95
C PHE A 193 -31.31 -6.28 -6.49
N ASP A 194 -31.21 -6.43 -7.80
CA ASP A 194 -31.48 -7.69 -8.49
C ASP A 194 -30.23 -8.59 -8.53
N VAL A 195 -29.04 -7.99 -8.61
CA VAL A 195 -27.77 -8.69 -8.77
C VAL A 195 -26.70 -8.13 -7.82
N ALA A 196 -26.03 -9.00 -7.06
CA ALA A 196 -24.87 -8.67 -6.25
C ALA A 196 -23.58 -9.04 -7.01
N ALA A 197 -22.78 -8.05 -7.39
CA ALA A 197 -21.45 -8.25 -7.95
C ALA A 197 -20.40 -8.27 -6.83
N ILE A 198 -19.99 -9.47 -6.41
CA ILE A 198 -19.28 -9.68 -5.14
C ILE A 198 -18.18 -10.74 -5.26
N TRP A 199 -17.26 -10.77 -4.29
CA TRP A 199 -16.26 -11.81 -4.18
C TRP A 199 -16.92 -13.18 -3.97
N GLY A 200 -16.55 -14.16 -4.80
CA GLY A 200 -17.22 -15.45 -4.91
C GLY A 200 -17.45 -16.23 -3.61
N PRO A 201 -16.48 -16.33 -2.69
CA PRO A 201 -16.67 -17.03 -1.42
C PRO A 201 -17.87 -16.49 -0.62
N MET A 202 -18.11 -15.18 -0.65
CA MET A 202 -19.25 -14.57 0.05
C MET A 202 -20.58 -15.09 -0.50
N ALA A 203 -20.75 -15.16 -1.82
CA ALA A 203 -21.95 -15.74 -2.43
C ALA A 203 -22.07 -17.25 -2.17
N GLY A 204 -20.93 -17.97 -2.22
CA GLY A 204 -20.86 -19.41 -1.93
C GLY A 204 -21.43 -19.76 -0.56
N TRP A 205 -21.04 -18.99 0.46
CA TRP A 205 -21.50 -19.19 1.82
C TRP A 205 -23.01 -19.02 2.00
N TYR A 206 -23.61 -18.05 1.32
CA TYR A 206 -25.07 -17.91 1.31
C TYR A 206 -25.74 -19.12 0.68
N ARG A 207 -25.20 -19.62 -0.43
CA ARG A 207 -25.75 -20.79 -1.13
C ARG A 207 -25.65 -22.09 -0.32
N THR A 208 -24.51 -22.36 0.33
CA THR A 208 -24.28 -23.68 0.96
C THR A 208 -24.53 -23.70 2.47
N ILE A 209 -24.01 -22.72 3.21
CA ILE A 209 -24.12 -22.67 4.67
C ILE A 209 -25.45 -22.05 5.10
N LYS A 210 -25.84 -20.92 4.49
CA LYS A 210 -27.16 -20.31 4.75
C LYS A 210 -28.29 -21.00 3.99
N LYS A 211 -27.98 -21.80 2.97
CA LYS A 211 -28.94 -22.54 2.13
C LYS A 211 -29.94 -21.63 1.41
N GLU A 212 -29.48 -20.43 1.04
CA GLU A 212 -30.29 -19.43 0.35
C GLU A 212 -30.35 -19.73 -1.17
N PRO A 213 -31.44 -19.32 -1.85
CA PRO A 213 -31.68 -19.61 -3.26
C PRO A 213 -30.85 -18.73 -4.21
N VAL A 214 -29.52 -18.81 -4.10
CA VAL A 214 -28.58 -17.97 -4.84
C VAL A 214 -27.96 -18.72 -6.02
N THR A 215 -28.17 -18.19 -7.22
CA THR A 215 -27.37 -18.52 -8.41
C THR A 215 -26.06 -17.75 -8.37
N ILE A 216 -24.96 -18.41 -8.73
CA ILE A 216 -23.61 -17.83 -8.77
C ILE A 216 -23.08 -17.95 -10.19
N LEU A 217 -22.79 -16.82 -10.83
CA LEU A 217 -22.20 -16.75 -12.16
C LEU A 217 -20.76 -16.20 -12.07
N PRO A 218 -19.73 -17.05 -12.28
CA PRO A 218 -18.33 -16.64 -12.25
C PRO A 218 -17.99 -15.59 -13.33
N LEU A 219 -17.46 -14.44 -12.91
CA LEU A 219 -17.19 -13.33 -13.82
C LEU A 219 -15.96 -13.53 -14.69
N ASN A 220 -14.99 -14.33 -14.25
CA ASN A 220 -13.85 -14.72 -15.08
C ASN A 220 -14.25 -15.50 -16.35
N ARG A 221 -15.50 -15.97 -16.45
CA ARG A 221 -16.06 -16.58 -17.67
C ARG A 221 -16.70 -15.58 -18.63
N LEU A 222 -16.90 -14.33 -18.19
CA LEU A 222 -17.59 -13.29 -18.95
C LEU A 222 -16.67 -12.09 -19.30
N GLU A 223 -15.46 -12.05 -18.75
CA GLU A 223 -14.50 -10.96 -18.91
C GLU A 223 -13.08 -11.51 -19.07
N ASP A 224 -12.46 -11.17 -20.20
CA ASP A 224 -11.19 -11.74 -20.63
C ASP A 224 -10.00 -10.77 -20.51
N LYS A 225 -10.27 -9.48 -20.33
CA LYS A 225 -9.25 -8.42 -20.34
C LYS A 225 -8.94 -7.94 -18.93
N THR A 226 -9.98 -7.78 -18.12
CA THR A 226 -9.86 -7.27 -16.75
C THR A 226 -9.77 -8.44 -15.77
N PRO A 227 -8.74 -8.49 -14.90
CA PRO A 227 -8.61 -9.54 -13.90
C PRO A 227 -9.87 -9.67 -13.01
N MET A 228 -10.56 -10.80 -13.11
CA MET A 228 -11.72 -11.16 -12.26
C MET A 228 -11.43 -12.32 -11.31
N GLU A 229 -10.30 -13.00 -11.46
CA GLU A 229 -9.86 -14.12 -10.62
C GLU A 229 -8.52 -13.80 -9.96
N PHE A 230 -8.36 -14.20 -8.70
CA PHE A 230 -7.16 -13.91 -7.93
C PHE A 230 -6.76 -15.13 -7.09
N PRO A 231 -5.47 -15.50 -7.13
CA PRO A 231 -4.92 -16.47 -6.18
C PRO A 231 -4.78 -15.82 -4.80
N LEU A 232 -4.99 -16.61 -3.76
CA LEU A 232 -4.84 -16.21 -2.35
C LEU A 232 -3.92 -17.20 -1.64
N ALA A 233 -3.01 -16.66 -0.83
CA ALA A 233 -1.95 -17.36 -0.11
C ALA A 233 -1.97 -17.00 1.38
N ILE A 234 -1.07 -17.63 2.14
CA ILE A 234 -0.84 -17.30 3.55
C ILE A 234 0.41 -16.42 3.63
N GLY A 235 0.24 -15.22 4.17
CA GLY A 235 1.32 -14.24 4.36
C GLY A 235 1.98 -14.38 5.73
N MET A 236 3.27 -14.07 5.82
CA MET A 236 4.07 -14.06 7.04
C MET A 236 5.27 -13.13 6.89
N ARG A 237 6.09 -13.01 7.94
CA ARG A 237 7.29 -12.15 7.87
C ARG A 237 8.26 -12.59 6.79
N LYS A 238 8.95 -11.62 6.18
CA LYS A 238 9.91 -11.85 5.09
C LYS A 238 11.00 -12.87 5.40
N ASN A 239 11.40 -12.96 6.66
CA ASN A 239 12.44 -13.87 7.13
C ASN A 239 11.92 -15.21 7.67
N ALA A 240 10.60 -15.43 7.75
CA ALA A 240 9.99 -16.64 8.32
C ALA A 240 9.98 -17.83 7.32
N LYS A 241 11.13 -18.14 6.72
CA LYS A 241 11.25 -19.17 5.68
C LYS A 241 10.94 -20.58 6.19
N ASP A 242 11.34 -20.90 7.42
CA ASP A 242 11.07 -22.21 8.02
C ASP A 242 9.58 -22.40 8.31
N LEU A 243 8.93 -21.36 8.82
CA LEU A 243 7.48 -21.34 9.02
C LEU A 243 6.74 -21.54 7.70
N LYS A 244 7.16 -20.84 6.63
CA LYS A 244 6.61 -21.04 5.28
C LYS A 244 6.73 -22.50 4.84
N ALA A 245 7.91 -23.09 4.98
CA ALA A 245 8.15 -24.47 4.55
C ALA A 245 7.29 -25.48 5.34
N GLN A 246 7.15 -25.29 6.66
CA GLN A 246 6.29 -26.13 7.50
C GLN A 246 4.82 -26.01 7.10
N ILE A 247 4.32 -24.78 6.90
CA ILE A 247 2.93 -24.54 6.49
C ILE A 247 2.66 -25.16 5.12
N GLU A 248 3.55 -24.97 4.14
CA GLU A 248 3.39 -25.54 2.81
C GLU A 248 3.41 -27.07 2.82
N ALA A 249 4.26 -27.68 3.64
CA ALA A 249 4.29 -29.14 3.80
C ALA A 249 2.95 -29.66 4.36
N VAL A 250 2.37 -28.98 5.35
CA VAL A 250 1.06 -29.34 5.91
C VAL A 250 -0.06 -29.08 4.92
N MET A 251 -0.05 -27.94 4.21
CA MET A 251 -1.03 -27.63 3.17
C MET A 251 -1.08 -28.72 2.10
N LEU A 252 0.08 -29.21 1.65
CA LEU A 252 0.16 -30.29 0.66
C LEU A 252 -0.30 -31.64 1.23
N LYS A 253 0.08 -31.95 2.48
CA LYS A 253 -0.29 -33.19 3.17
C LYS A 253 -1.79 -33.27 3.46
N GLU A 254 -2.39 -32.16 3.91
CA GLU A 254 -3.78 -32.08 4.36
C GLU A 254 -4.71 -31.44 3.30
N LYS A 255 -4.27 -31.42 2.03
CA LYS A 255 -4.98 -30.75 0.93
C LYS A 255 -6.44 -31.19 0.79
N ASP A 256 -6.76 -32.46 1.03
CA ASP A 256 -8.12 -32.98 0.86
C ASP A 256 -9.07 -32.44 1.94
N LYS A 257 -8.57 -32.30 3.18
CA LYS A 257 -9.34 -31.67 4.28
C LYS A 257 -9.57 -30.19 4.01
N ILE A 258 -8.54 -29.50 3.50
CA ILE A 258 -8.64 -28.09 3.11
C ILE A 258 -9.64 -27.92 1.96
N LYS A 259 -9.59 -28.78 0.95
CA LYS A 259 -10.55 -28.79 -0.16
C LYS A 259 -11.98 -28.98 0.34
N GLN A 260 -12.20 -29.95 1.24
CA GLN A 260 -13.50 -30.20 1.82
C GLN A 260 -14.07 -28.95 2.51
N ILE A 261 -13.24 -28.18 3.22
CA ILE A 261 -13.67 -26.91 3.81
C ILE A 261 -14.13 -25.93 2.72
N PHE A 262 -13.40 -25.77 1.62
CA PHE A 262 -13.84 -24.90 0.53
C PHE A 262 -15.16 -25.37 -0.11
N ASP A 263 -15.32 -26.68 -0.31
CA ASP A 263 -16.53 -27.28 -0.86
C ASP A 263 -17.75 -27.06 0.06
N GLU A 264 -17.58 -27.22 1.38
CA GLU A 264 -18.62 -26.93 2.39
C GLU A 264 -19.10 -25.48 2.34
N TYR A 265 -18.18 -24.53 2.11
CA TYR A 265 -18.49 -23.10 1.99
C TYR A 265 -18.90 -22.67 0.58
N GLY A 266 -18.98 -23.62 -0.36
CA GLY A 266 -19.40 -23.33 -1.72
C GLY A 266 -18.50 -22.35 -2.44
N VAL A 267 -17.21 -22.29 -2.08
CA VAL A 267 -16.26 -21.35 -2.67
C VAL A 267 -16.12 -21.65 -4.16
N PRO A 268 -16.32 -20.67 -5.06
CA PRO A 268 -16.15 -20.86 -6.49
C PRO A 268 -14.65 -20.93 -6.83
N LEU A 269 -14.09 -22.12 -6.69
CA LEU A 269 -12.69 -22.39 -6.95
C LEU A 269 -12.41 -22.38 -8.46
N VAL A 270 -11.41 -21.59 -8.84
CA VAL A 270 -10.88 -21.49 -10.20
C VAL A 270 -9.69 -22.43 -10.37
N GLU A 271 -9.55 -23.00 -11.55
CA GLU A 271 -8.42 -23.82 -11.94
C GLU A 271 -7.09 -23.07 -11.70
N CYS A 272 -6.14 -23.76 -11.07
CA CYS A 272 -4.90 -23.12 -10.65
C CYS A 272 -3.78 -24.15 -10.50
N ASN A 273 -2.94 -24.24 -11.54
CA ASN A 273 -1.80 -25.17 -11.58
C ASN A 273 -0.76 -24.91 -10.49
N GLU A 274 -0.70 -23.68 -9.97
CA GLU A 274 0.24 -23.28 -8.92
C GLU A 274 -0.36 -23.35 -7.51
N CYS A 275 -1.68 -23.56 -7.40
CA CYS A 275 -2.36 -23.58 -6.11
C CYS A 275 -2.27 -24.95 -5.45
N VAL A 276 -2.32 -24.99 -4.12
CA VAL A 276 -2.48 -26.23 -3.37
C VAL A 276 -3.85 -26.86 -3.65
N ILE A 277 -4.90 -26.04 -3.68
CA ILE A 277 -6.26 -26.44 -4.04
C ILE A 277 -6.61 -25.80 -5.38
N SER A 278 -6.78 -26.64 -6.41
CA SER A 278 -7.34 -26.24 -7.69
C SER A 278 -8.85 -26.48 -7.71
N GLY A 279 -9.58 -25.61 -8.40
CA GLY A 279 -10.99 -25.78 -8.68
C GLY A 279 -11.29 -26.25 -10.09
N ASP A 280 -12.58 -26.25 -10.40
CA ASP A 280 -13.13 -26.73 -11.68
C ASP A 280 -13.63 -25.60 -12.57
N ILE A 281 -13.69 -24.36 -12.06
CA ILE A 281 -14.01 -23.19 -12.91
C ILE A 281 -12.79 -22.93 -13.79
N PRO A 282 -12.90 -22.94 -15.13
CA PRO A 282 -11.77 -22.70 -16.01
C PRO A 282 -11.08 -21.39 -15.69
N SER A 283 -9.75 -21.40 -15.63
CA SER A 283 -8.96 -20.18 -15.44
C SER A 283 -8.88 -19.40 -16.74
N HIS A 284 -8.90 -18.07 -16.62
CA HIS A 284 -8.61 -17.20 -17.76
C HIS A 284 -7.11 -17.26 -18.18
N GLY A 285 -6.26 -17.87 -17.35
CA GLY A 285 -4.81 -17.88 -17.56
C GLY A 285 -4.17 -16.53 -17.26
N PRO A 286 -2.98 -16.25 -17.82
CA PRO A 286 -2.30 -14.99 -17.59
C PRO A 286 -3.03 -13.85 -18.30
N TYR A 287 -3.54 -12.90 -17.52
CA TYR A 287 -4.06 -11.64 -18.07
C TYR A 287 -2.94 -10.84 -18.72
N GLN A 288 -3.23 -10.20 -19.85
CA GLN A 288 -2.33 -9.18 -20.37
C GLN A 288 -2.22 -8.07 -19.34
N ALA A 289 -1.00 -7.60 -19.06
CA ALA A 289 -0.80 -6.45 -18.20
C ALA A 289 -1.66 -5.31 -18.71
N LEU A 290 -2.60 -4.83 -17.89
CA LEU A 290 -3.44 -3.69 -18.24
C LEU A 290 -2.52 -2.53 -18.59
N VAL A 291 -2.38 -2.23 -19.88
CA VAL A 291 -1.87 -0.95 -20.32
C VAL A 291 -2.91 0.03 -19.81
N ARG A 292 -2.61 0.72 -18.70
CA ARG A 292 -3.46 1.81 -18.22
C ARG A 292 -3.78 2.65 -19.44
N LYS A 293 -5.05 2.70 -19.86
CA LYS A 293 -5.48 3.56 -20.96
C LYS A 293 -4.89 4.92 -20.65
N THR A 294 -3.89 5.32 -21.43
CA THR A 294 -3.36 6.67 -21.34
C THR A 294 -4.57 7.51 -21.69
N TYR A 295 -5.10 8.26 -20.72
CA TYR A 295 -6.06 9.30 -21.05
C TYR A 295 -5.34 10.20 -22.05
N VAL A 296 -5.71 10.07 -23.33
CA VAL A 296 -5.28 10.94 -24.40
C VAL A 296 -6.19 12.15 -24.28
N PRO A 297 -5.69 13.29 -23.77
CA PRO A 297 -6.50 14.48 -23.64
C PRO A 297 -7.04 14.86 -25.02
N LYS A 298 -8.29 15.32 -25.07
CA LYS A 298 -8.86 15.81 -26.32
C LYS A 298 -8.05 17.01 -26.80
N SER A 299 -7.41 16.86 -27.96
CA SER A 299 -6.64 17.93 -28.62
C SER A 299 -7.61 18.91 -29.30
N SER A 300 -7.31 20.21 -29.22
CA SER A 300 -8.09 21.23 -29.93
C SER A 300 -7.92 21.13 -31.45
N ASP A 301 -8.98 21.47 -32.18
CA ASP A 301 -8.93 21.64 -33.63
C ASP A 301 -8.18 22.94 -33.97
N ILE A 302 -7.04 22.79 -34.64
CA ILE A 302 -6.16 23.89 -35.09
C ILE A 302 -6.93 24.95 -35.88
N SER A 303 -7.92 24.56 -36.68
CA SER A 303 -8.69 25.49 -37.51
C SER A 303 -9.54 26.46 -36.68
N THR A 304 -9.95 26.05 -35.47
CA THR A 304 -10.81 26.83 -34.57
C THR A 304 -10.03 27.64 -33.54
N LEU A 305 -8.77 27.27 -33.28
CA LEU A 305 -7.93 27.91 -32.26
C LEU A 305 -7.77 29.42 -32.43
N PRO A 306 -7.54 29.98 -33.63
CA PRO A 306 -7.40 31.43 -33.78
C PRO A 306 -8.61 32.20 -33.28
N ALA A 307 -9.81 31.83 -33.72
CA ALA A 307 -11.04 32.50 -33.32
C ALA A 307 -11.33 32.34 -31.81
N LEU A 308 -11.10 31.14 -31.27
CA LEU A 308 -11.29 30.86 -29.84
C LEU A 308 -10.34 31.68 -28.96
N ILE A 309 -9.06 31.75 -29.32
CA ILE A 309 -8.08 32.54 -28.57
C ILE A 309 -8.33 34.03 -28.75
N ASP A 310 -8.67 34.51 -29.95
CA ASP A 310 -9.00 35.93 -30.20
C ASP A 310 -10.18 36.40 -29.34
N GLU A 311 -11.21 35.56 -29.23
CA GLU A 311 -12.37 35.84 -28.40
C GLU A 311 -12.00 35.87 -26.90
N ALA A 312 -11.20 34.91 -26.43
CA ALA A 312 -10.72 34.91 -25.04
C ALA A 312 -9.89 36.17 -24.71
N LEU A 313 -9.05 36.63 -25.64
CA LEU A 313 -8.26 37.85 -25.47
C LEU A 313 -9.16 39.10 -25.44
N LYS A 314 -10.21 39.17 -26.26
CA LYS A 314 -11.21 40.27 -26.20
C LYS A 314 -11.95 40.32 -24.87
N GLN A 315 -12.19 39.16 -24.26
CA GLN A 315 -12.82 39.05 -22.94
C GLN A 315 -11.86 39.34 -21.77
N GLY A 316 -10.62 39.76 -22.06
CA GLY A 316 -9.64 40.15 -21.05
C GLY A 316 -8.71 39.03 -20.59
N SER A 317 -8.69 37.88 -21.26
CA SER A 317 -7.64 36.87 -21.04
C SER A 317 -6.31 37.31 -21.65
N THR A 318 -5.24 36.60 -21.32
CA THR A 318 -3.90 36.82 -21.88
C THR A 318 -3.37 35.53 -22.50
N LEU A 319 -2.43 35.62 -23.43
CA LEU A 319 -1.79 34.44 -24.03
C LEU A 319 -1.15 33.53 -22.96
N ASP A 320 -0.59 34.13 -21.91
CA ASP A 320 0.03 33.44 -20.79
C ASP A 320 -1.01 32.68 -19.94
N LYS A 321 -2.17 33.30 -19.67
CA LYS A 321 -3.29 32.65 -18.98
C LYS A 321 -3.89 31.51 -19.80
N GLU A 322 -4.04 31.72 -21.10
CA GLU A 322 -4.50 30.69 -22.03
C GLU A 322 -3.51 29.52 -22.14
N LEU A 323 -2.20 29.79 -22.04
CA LEU A 323 -1.16 28.76 -22.04
C LEU A 323 -1.28 27.87 -20.80
N HIS A 324 -1.54 28.45 -19.63
CA HIS A 324 -1.84 27.70 -18.41
C HIS A 324 -3.10 26.86 -18.55
N ASN A 325 -4.20 27.43 -19.05
CA ASN A 325 -5.45 26.70 -19.28
C ASN A 325 -5.25 25.50 -20.23
N ALA A 326 -4.50 25.70 -21.33
CA ALA A 326 -4.17 24.65 -22.28
C ALA A 326 -3.29 23.56 -21.66
N THR A 327 -2.36 23.94 -20.78
CA THR A 327 -1.48 23.01 -20.08
C THR A 327 -2.26 22.17 -19.05
N ILE A 328 -3.17 22.78 -18.28
CA ILE A 328 -4.07 22.08 -17.35
C ILE A 328 -4.98 21.10 -18.10
N ALA A 329 -5.49 21.52 -19.26
CA ALA A 329 -6.29 20.67 -20.14
C ALA A 329 -5.47 19.57 -20.84
N ARG A 330 -4.14 19.63 -20.74
CA ARG A 330 -3.17 18.75 -21.42
C ARG A 330 -3.32 18.75 -22.95
N ASP A 331 -3.65 19.90 -23.50
CA ASP A 331 -3.87 20.11 -24.93
C ASP A 331 -2.59 20.60 -25.62
N ALA A 332 -1.74 19.66 -26.03
CA ALA A 332 -0.44 19.96 -26.64
C ALA A 332 -0.56 20.84 -27.89
N THR A 333 -1.64 20.67 -28.68
CA THR A 333 -1.89 21.45 -29.90
C THR A 333 -2.18 22.91 -29.59
N ARG A 334 -3.03 23.17 -28.58
CA ARG A 334 -3.30 24.53 -28.13
C ARG A 334 -2.08 25.17 -27.47
N VAL A 335 -1.31 24.40 -26.69
CA VAL A 335 -0.04 24.86 -26.11
C VAL A 335 0.94 25.30 -27.20
N GLU A 336 1.15 24.46 -28.22
CA GLU A 336 2.05 24.79 -29.33
C GLU A 336 1.59 26.05 -30.09
N TYR A 337 0.30 26.16 -30.38
CA TYR A 337 -0.27 27.34 -31.02
C TYR A 337 -0.02 28.62 -30.21
N LEU A 338 -0.28 28.58 -28.90
CA LEU A 338 -0.09 29.73 -28.00
C LEU A 338 1.37 30.15 -27.91
N LEU A 339 2.30 29.20 -27.82
CA LEU A 339 3.75 29.48 -27.81
C LEU A 339 4.20 30.13 -29.12
N LYS A 340 3.75 29.62 -30.28
CA LYS A 340 4.01 30.26 -31.59
C LYS A 340 3.42 31.66 -31.69
N ARG A 341 2.31 31.92 -30.99
CA ARG A 341 1.65 33.22 -30.92
C ARG A 341 2.30 34.19 -29.91
N GLY A 342 3.37 33.76 -29.24
CA GLY A 342 4.15 34.60 -28.34
C GLY A 342 3.76 34.52 -26.87
N ALA A 343 2.98 33.51 -26.46
CA ALA A 343 2.84 33.18 -25.04
C ALA A 343 4.21 32.87 -24.43
N LYS A 344 4.48 33.37 -23.22
CA LYS A 344 5.76 33.15 -22.56
C LYS A 344 5.79 31.73 -21.98
N VAL A 345 6.71 30.90 -22.46
CA VAL A 345 6.86 29.49 -22.02
C VAL A 345 7.08 29.35 -20.51
N ASN A 346 7.68 30.37 -19.87
CA ASN A 346 7.93 30.45 -18.43
C ASN A 346 6.99 31.43 -17.70
N ALA A 347 5.82 31.73 -18.28
CA ALA A 347 4.80 32.53 -17.61
C ALA A 347 4.41 31.92 -16.26
N ARG A 348 4.20 32.75 -15.24
CA ARG A 348 3.83 32.30 -13.89
C ARG A 348 2.34 32.53 -13.66
N ASP A 349 1.66 31.53 -13.10
CA ASP A 349 0.30 31.71 -12.57
C ASP A 349 0.33 32.39 -11.18
N ASP A 350 -0.84 32.49 -10.55
CA ASP A 350 -0.99 33.14 -9.24
C ASP A 350 -0.23 32.43 -8.10
N GLU A 351 0.10 31.14 -8.28
CA GLU A 351 0.92 30.35 -7.35
C GLU A 351 2.41 30.39 -7.72
N GLY A 352 2.76 31.11 -8.78
CA GLY A 352 4.13 31.20 -9.29
C GLY A 352 4.54 30.01 -10.16
N LYS A 353 3.63 29.09 -10.48
CA LYS A 353 3.93 27.88 -11.27
C LYS A 353 4.08 28.24 -12.74
N THR A 354 5.05 27.60 -13.40
CA THR A 354 5.22 27.66 -14.85
C THR A 354 4.40 26.55 -15.53
N PRO A 355 4.10 26.67 -16.83
CA PRO A 355 3.48 25.58 -17.59
C PRO A 355 4.22 24.24 -17.43
N LEU A 356 5.56 24.26 -17.35
CA LEU A 356 6.33 23.04 -17.13
C LEU A 356 6.04 22.40 -15.77
N ILE A 357 5.91 23.19 -14.70
CA ILE A 357 5.53 22.68 -13.36
C ILE A 357 4.17 21.99 -13.43
N VAL A 358 3.18 22.63 -14.06
CA VAL A 358 1.82 22.08 -14.24
C VAL A 358 1.85 20.78 -15.06
N ALA A 359 2.59 20.76 -16.17
CA ALA A 359 2.74 19.58 -17.03
C ALA A 359 3.39 18.41 -16.27
N VAL A 360 4.45 18.66 -15.50
CA VAL A 360 5.12 17.64 -14.69
C VAL A 360 4.22 17.08 -13.60
N ALA A 361 3.44 17.92 -12.92
CA ALA A 361 2.46 17.47 -11.91
C ALA A 361 1.39 16.54 -12.52
N SER A 362 1.06 16.71 -13.80
CA SER A 362 0.11 15.86 -14.54
C SER A 362 0.71 14.53 -15.03
N GLY A 363 2.04 14.46 -15.17
CA GLY A 363 2.77 13.29 -15.68
C GLY A 363 2.76 13.11 -17.20
N ASP A 364 2.32 14.13 -17.96
CA ASP A 364 2.23 14.07 -19.42
C ASP A 364 3.61 14.30 -20.10
N ILE A 365 4.30 13.21 -20.42
CA ILE A 365 5.66 13.24 -21.00
C ILE A 365 5.71 14.02 -22.32
N SER A 366 4.69 13.91 -23.17
CA SER A 366 4.66 14.60 -24.46
C SER A 366 4.57 16.11 -24.26
N LEU A 367 3.72 16.54 -23.34
CA LEU A 367 3.59 17.96 -23.01
C LEU A 367 4.86 18.53 -22.36
N ILE A 368 5.46 17.77 -21.42
CA ILE A 368 6.75 18.13 -20.79
C ILE A 368 7.83 18.30 -21.86
N SER A 369 7.94 17.34 -22.78
CA SER A 369 8.92 17.39 -23.87
C SER A 369 8.69 18.59 -24.79
N GLY A 370 7.44 18.88 -25.14
CA GLY A 370 7.10 20.04 -25.96
C GLY A 370 7.50 21.35 -25.30
N LEU A 371 7.11 21.56 -24.04
CA LEU A 371 7.46 22.77 -23.29
C LEU A 371 8.98 22.96 -23.15
N LEU A 372 9.72 21.89 -22.83
CA LEU A 372 11.19 21.92 -22.76
C LEU A 372 11.82 22.26 -24.12
N ALA A 373 11.31 21.71 -25.22
CA ALA A 373 11.78 22.04 -26.57
C ALA A 373 11.52 23.51 -26.95
N TYR A 374 10.47 24.13 -26.40
CA TYR A 374 10.20 25.58 -26.50
C TYR A 374 10.98 26.43 -25.49
N GLY A 375 11.94 25.86 -24.76
CA GLY A 375 12.81 26.59 -23.85
C GLY A 375 12.23 26.83 -22.45
N ALA A 376 11.28 26.00 -22.01
CA ALA A 376 10.85 26.00 -20.61
C ALA A 376 12.05 25.73 -19.69
N ASP A 377 12.17 26.50 -18.62
CA ASP A 377 13.24 26.34 -17.63
C ASP A 377 12.88 25.25 -16.62
N PRO A 378 13.56 24.07 -16.62
CA PRO A 378 13.29 23.02 -15.65
C PRO A 378 13.68 23.39 -14.20
N ASN A 379 14.40 24.50 -14.02
CA ASN A 379 14.88 24.98 -12.73
C ASN A 379 14.01 26.10 -12.14
N ALA A 380 12.97 26.54 -12.86
CA ALA A 380 12.04 27.53 -12.35
C ALA A 380 11.37 27.02 -11.05
N GLN A 381 11.31 27.90 -10.05
CA GLN A 381 10.69 27.63 -8.75
C GLN A 381 9.40 28.43 -8.60
N ASP A 382 8.34 27.82 -8.09
CA ASP A 382 7.10 28.53 -7.72
C ASP A 382 7.27 29.39 -6.45
N HIS A 383 6.19 29.98 -5.92
CA HIS A 383 6.27 30.86 -4.75
C HIS A 383 6.77 30.16 -3.47
N ASP A 384 6.62 28.83 -3.39
CA ASP A 384 7.11 28.02 -2.28
C ASP A 384 8.53 27.48 -2.53
N GLY A 385 9.18 27.91 -3.61
CA GLY A 385 10.49 27.42 -4.00
C GLY A 385 10.46 26.05 -4.68
N TRP A 386 9.30 25.50 -5.04
CA TRP A 386 9.23 24.16 -5.61
C TRP A 386 9.57 24.18 -7.10
N THR A 387 10.48 23.30 -7.51
CA THR A 387 10.79 23.05 -8.92
C THR A 387 9.82 22.03 -9.54
N ALA A 388 9.80 21.94 -10.88
CA ALA A 388 9.03 20.92 -11.57
C ALA A 388 9.40 19.49 -11.10
N ALA A 389 10.68 19.23 -10.82
CA ALA A 389 11.14 17.96 -10.28
C ALA A 389 10.48 17.60 -8.93
N MET A 390 10.30 18.57 -8.03
CA MET A 390 9.67 18.36 -6.72
C MET A 390 8.20 17.96 -6.86
N HIS A 391 7.46 18.63 -7.74
CA HIS A 391 6.07 18.27 -8.08
C HIS A 391 5.97 16.88 -8.73
N GLY A 392 6.98 16.48 -9.50
CA GLY A 392 7.03 15.19 -10.19
C GLY A 392 7.24 13.98 -9.27
N VAL A 393 7.79 14.15 -8.06
CA VAL A 393 8.18 13.04 -7.15
C VAL A 393 7.02 12.08 -6.86
N ARG A 394 5.80 12.60 -6.70
CA ARG A 394 4.62 11.77 -6.36
C ARG A 394 4.34 10.69 -7.39
N SER A 395 4.61 10.96 -8.67
CA SER A 395 4.37 10.03 -9.79
C SER A 395 5.27 8.80 -9.73
N ASN A 396 6.47 8.93 -9.16
CA ASN A 396 7.55 7.93 -9.23
C ASN A 396 7.92 7.52 -10.67
N GLU A 397 7.62 8.34 -11.68
CA GLU A 397 7.87 8.05 -13.10
C GLU A 397 9.28 8.50 -13.49
N PRO A 398 10.26 7.58 -13.67
CA PRO A 398 11.65 7.93 -13.92
C PRO A 398 11.85 8.67 -15.26
N LYS A 399 10.96 8.49 -16.25
CA LYS A 399 11.07 9.18 -17.55
C LYS A 399 10.99 10.70 -17.41
N ILE A 400 10.19 11.22 -16.47
CA ILE A 400 10.06 12.66 -16.21
C ILE A 400 11.43 13.25 -15.82
N PHE A 401 12.10 12.63 -14.86
CA PHE A 401 13.41 13.09 -14.36
C PHE A 401 14.52 12.89 -15.38
N ARG A 402 14.52 11.78 -16.13
CA ARG A 402 15.49 11.60 -17.21
C ARG A 402 15.33 12.64 -18.30
N LEU A 403 14.09 12.92 -18.72
CA LEU A 403 13.78 13.93 -19.71
C LEU A 403 14.20 15.32 -19.25
N MET A 404 13.79 15.76 -18.05
CA MET A 404 14.23 17.06 -17.53
C MET A 404 15.76 17.15 -17.35
N GLY A 405 16.41 16.03 -17.00
CA GLY A 405 17.87 15.95 -16.91
C GLY A 405 18.58 16.24 -18.24
N GLN A 406 18.03 15.77 -19.36
CA GLN A 406 18.54 16.09 -20.71
C GLN A 406 18.50 17.59 -21.00
N TYR A 407 17.57 18.32 -20.38
CA TYR A 407 17.44 19.78 -20.45
C TYR A 407 18.11 20.51 -19.28
N LYS A 408 19.10 19.88 -18.63
CA LYS A 408 19.93 20.46 -17.55
C LYS A 408 19.14 20.84 -16.29
N ALA A 409 18.15 20.04 -15.92
CA ALA A 409 17.50 20.16 -14.61
C ALA A 409 18.50 19.94 -13.46
N ASN A 410 18.51 20.85 -12.50
CA ASN A 410 19.32 20.81 -11.30
C ASN A 410 18.52 20.23 -10.13
N TYR A 411 18.73 18.95 -9.86
CA TYR A 411 18.08 18.23 -8.75
C TYR A 411 18.58 18.61 -7.35
N ASN A 412 19.53 19.56 -7.26
CA ASN A 412 20.08 20.05 -5.99
C ASN A 412 19.46 21.39 -5.56
N LEU A 413 18.48 21.92 -6.30
CA LEU A 413 17.69 23.07 -5.86
C LEU A 413 16.83 22.67 -4.66
N VAL A 414 16.59 23.63 -3.77
CA VAL A 414 15.82 23.46 -2.54
C VAL A 414 14.60 24.37 -2.54
N ASN A 415 13.50 23.87 -1.98
CA ASN A 415 12.31 24.69 -1.72
C ASN A 415 12.47 25.56 -0.47
N SER A 416 11.42 26.28 -0.08
CA SER A 416 11.40 27.11 1.14
C SER A 416 11.62 26.32 2.44
N ASP A 417 11.43 25.00 2.43
CA ASP A 417 11.75 24.09 3.56
C ASP A 417 13.19 23.55 3.51
N ASP A 418 14.01 24.06 2.60
CA ASP A 418 15.37 23.61 2.33
C ASP A 418 15.45 22.13 1.88
N MET A 419 14.42 21.65 1.19
CA MET A 419 14.29 20.26 0.72
C MET A 419 14.56 20.12 -0.78
N THR A 420 15.41 19.15 -1.15
CA THR A 420 15.63 18.76 -2.55
C THR A 420 14.59 17.75 -3.04
N ALA A 421 14.40 17.66 -4.35
CA ALA A 421 13.54 16.64 -4.96
C ALA A 421 13.99 15.20 -4.61
N LEU A 422 15.31 14.95 -4.55
CA LEU A 422 15.86 13.66 -4.15
C LEU A 422 15.43 13.30 -2.72
N ALA A 423 15.48 14.24 -1.78
CA ALA A 423 15.11 13.98 -0.40
C ALA A 423 13.61 13.76 -0.21
N MET A 424 12.78 14.50 -0.95
CA MET A 424 11.36 14.22 -1.02
C MET A 424 11.10 12.80 -1.54
N ALA A 425 11.86 12.35 -2.55
CA ALA A 425 11.76 10.99 -3.06
C ALA A 425 12.17 9.94 -2.00
N VAL A 426 13.26 10.17 -1.26
CA VAL A 426 13.68 9.30 -0.16
C VAL A 426 12.63 9.23 0.95
N MET A 427 12.13 10.37 1.42
CA MET A 427 11.14 10.45 2.50
C MET A 427 9.81 9.76 2.14
N ASN A 428 9.42 9.82 0.87
CA ASN A 428 8.18 9.25 0.35
C ASN A 428 8.35 7.85 -0.29
N ASN A 429 9.53 7.23 -0.13
CA ASN A 429 9.87 5.92 -0.69
C ASN A 429 9.64 5.80 -2.21
N LYS A 430 10.08 6.81 -2.97
CA LYS A 430 9.98 6.91 -4.43
C LYS A 430 11.29 6.51 -5.09
N ALA A 431 11.59 5.20 -5.04
CA ALA A 431 12.90 4.67 -5.44
C ALA A 431 13.25 4.94 -6.90
N ASN A 432 12.30 4.80 -7.83
CA ASN A 432 12.55 5.01 -9.27
C ASN A 432 12.88 6.48 -9.57
N ALA A 433 12.16 7.41 -8.94
CA ALA A 433 12.45 8.83 -9.05
C ALA A 433 13.82 9.18 -8.45
N ALA A 434 14.14 8.64 -7.26
CA ALA A 434 15.43 8.84 -6.62
C ALA A 434 16.60 8.37 -7.50
N VAL A 435 16.53 7.15 -8.04
CA VAL A 435 17.54 6.60 -8.94
C VAL A 435 17.66 7.45 -10.20
N ALA A 436 16.54 7.81 -10.84
CA ALA A 436 16.58 8.64 -12.04
C ALA A 436 17.20 10.03 -11.80
N MET A 437 16.97 10.64 -10.64
CA MET A 437 17.61 11.90 -10.27
C MET A 437 19.11 11.73 -10.00
N LEU A 438 19.51 10.66 -9.31
CA LEU A 438 20.91 10.33 -9.05
C LEU A 438 21.68 10.05 -10.36
N ASP A 439 21.07 9.32 -11.29
CA ASP A 439 21.59 9.10 -12.65
C ASP A 439 21.85 10.42 -13.41
N ASN A 440 21.11 11.48 -13.05
CA ASN A 440 21.16 12.80 -13.68
C ASN A 440 21.79 13.85 -12.76
N GLY A 441 22.71 13.45 -11.87
CA GLY A 441 23.57 14.37 -11.13
C GLY A 441 22.99 14.97 -9.85
N ALA A 442 21.90 14.40 -9.31
CA ALA A 442 21.49 14.69 -7.94
C ALA A 442 22.56 14.25 -6.95
N LYS A 443 22.88 15.10 -5.98
CA LYS A 443 23.92 14.84 -4.98
C LYS A 443 23.28 14.24 -3.72
N PRO A 444 23.62 13.01 -3.33
CA PRO A 444 23.04 12.39 -2.14
C PRO A 444 23.50 13.05 -0.83
N ASP A 445 24.62 13.78 -0.86
CA ASP A 445 25.21 14.46 0.30
C ASP A 445 24.72 15.90 0.50
N PHE A 446 23.74 16.36 -0.29
CA PHE A 446 23.16 17.67 -0.07
C PHE A 446 22.51 17.73 1.32
N ALA A 447 22.97 18.68 2.14
CA ALA A 447 22.49 18.86 3.50
C ALA A 447 21.25 19.76 3.51
N MET A 448 20.19 19.32 4.19
CA MET A 448 18.86 19.93 4.13
C MET A 448 18.31 20.25 5.51
N GLY A 449 17.57 21.35 5.57
CA GLY A 449 16.93 21.88 6.75
C GLY A 449 17.94 22.44 7.76
N ALA A 450 17.41 23.08 8.81
CA ALA A 450 18.22 23.63 9.90
C ALA A 450 19.15 22.60 10.56
N ALA A 451 18.75 21.33 10.57
CA ALA A 451 19.53 20.24 11.13
C ALA A 451 20.58 19.64 10.17
N LYS A 452 20.63 20.06 8.90
CA LYS A 452 21.56 19.56 7.87
C LYS A 452 21.53 18.04 7.67
N TYR A 453 20.34 17.45 7.57
CA TYR A 453 20.21 16.04 7.20
C TYR A 453 20.48 15.86 5.70
N ASN A 454 21.27 14.86 5.32
CA ASN A 454 21.40 14.47 3.92
C ASN A 454 20.45 13.30 3.56
N ALA A 455 20.37 12.94 2.29
CA ALA A 455 19.47 11.89 1.81
C ALA A 455 19.75 10.53 2.48
N LEU A 456 21.02 10.20 2.71
CA LEU A 456 21.41 8.95 3.38
C LEU A 456 20.91 8.91 4.82
N MET A 457 21.09 9.98 5.59
CA MET A 457 20.58 10.08 6.96
C MET A 457 19.05 9.94 7.01
N LEU A 458 18.32 10.51 6.04
CA LEU A 458 16.87 10.37 5.96
C LEU A 458 16.46 8.91 5.68
N ALA A 459 17.14 8.22 4.76
CA ALA A 459 16.89 6.80 4.46
C ALA A 459 17.16 5.92 5.68
N VAL A 460 18.27 6.18 6.39
CA VAL A 460 18.68 5.46 7.60
C VAL A 460 17.68 5.67 8.75
N LYS A 461 17.27 6.92 8.99
CA LYS A 461 16.25 7.26 10.01
C LYS A 461 14.92 6.56 9.76
N LYS A 462 14.58 6.28 8.49
CA LYS A 462 13.36 5.56 8.10
C LYS A 462 13.50 4.03 8.09
N GLY A 463 14.69 3.49 8.38
CA GLY A 463 14.94 2.05 8.28
C GLY A 463 14.93 1.53 6.84
N ASN A 464 15.06 2.40 5.85
CA ASN A 464 14.99 2.03 4.43
C ASN A 464 16.35 1.53 3.94
N GLN A 465 16.69 0.28 4.27
CA GLN A 465 17.96 -0.34 3.89
C GLN A 465 18.20 -0.33 2.38
N PRO A 466 17.24 -0.69 1.49
CA PRO A 466 17.48 -0.62 0.04
C PRO A 466 17.85 0.78 -0.45
N MET A 467 17.14 1.82 0.02
CA MET A 467 17.45 3.19 -0.37
C MET A 467 18.81 3.65 0.19
N ALA A 468 19.14 3.30 1.43
CA ALA A 468 20.46 3.58 1.99
C ALA A 468 21.56 2.92 1.16
N GLN A 469 21.35 1.67 0.72
CA GLN A 469 22.29 0.95 -0.14
C GLN A 469 22.45 1.63 -1.50
N THR A 470 21.35 2.04 -2.14
CA THR A 470 21.39 2.82 -3.38
C THR A 470 22.18 4.11 -3.19
N LEU A 471 21.88 4.91 -2.17
CA LEU A 471 22.59 6.18 -1.94
C LEU A 471 24.11 5.97 -1.75
N LEU A 472 24.52 4.92 -1.03
CA LEU A 472 25.93 4.55 -0.88
C LEU A 472 26.58 4.11 -2.22
N GLN A 473 25.85 3.40 -3.08
CA GLN A 473 26.33 3.06 -4.43
C GLN A 473 26.59 4.32 -5.27
N TYR A 474 25.76 5.35 -5.10
CA TYR A 474 25.96 6.69 -5.68
C TYR A 474 26.87 7.59 -4.82
N LYS A 475 27.79 6.98 -4.05
CA LYS A 475 28.88 7.65 -3.32
C LYS A 475 28.43 8.62 -2.24
N ALA A 476 27.24 8.45 -1.66
CA ALA A 476 26.87 9.16 -0.44
C ALA A 476 27.92 8.91 0.66
N ASN A 477 28.34 9.98 1.34
CA ASN A 477 29.35 9.90 2.38
C ASN A 477 28.76 9.25 3.66
N PRO A 478 29.21 8.02 4.04
CA PRO A 478 28.71 7.36 5.24
C PRO A 478 29.15 8.03 6.54
N ASN A 479 30.09 8.98 6.46
CA ASN A 479 30.65 9.75 7.58
C ASN A 479 30.20 11.21 7.60
N ALA A 480 29.24 11.61 6.74
CA ALA A 480 28.68 12.96 6.78
C ALA A 480 28.13 13.28 8.17
N LYS A 481 28.33 14.50 8.65
CA LYS A 481 27.81 14.98 9.94
C LYS A 481 26.74 16.04 9.73
N ASN A 482 25.65 15.91 10.47
CA ASN A 482 24.61 16.92 10.55
C ASN A 482 25.01 18.02 11.56
N THR A 483 24.16 19.01 11.84
CA THR A 483 24.52 20.10 12.77
C THR A 483 24.77 19.63 14.21
N GLY A 484 24.13 18.53 14.64
CA GLY A 484 24.38 17.88 15.93
C GLY A 484 25.61 16.97 15.95
N GLY A 485 26.37 16.90 14.86
CA GLY A 485 27.51 16.00 14.73
C GLY A 485 27.14 14.54 14.47
N LEU A 486 25.85 14.23 14.29
CA LEU A 486 25.38 12.87 14.07
C LEU A 486 25.77 12.39 12.67
N THR A 487 26.31 11.17 12.59
CA THR A 487 26.57 10.45 11.35
C THR A 487 25.42 9.50 10.99
N PRO A 488 25.30 9.04 9.72
CA PRO A 488 24.40 7.95 9.37
C PRO A 488 24.53 6.73 10.30
N LEU A 489 25.76 6.35 10.68
CA LEU A 489 26.00 5.21 11.56
C LEU A 489 25.42 5.44 12.96
N MET A 490 25.58 6.64 13.52
CA MET A 490 24.98 7.00 14.81
C MET A 490 23.45 6.95 14.76
N ILE A 491 22.83 7.43 13.69
CA ILE A 491 21.37 7.39 13.52
C ILE A 491 20.88 5.94 13.42
N ALA A 492 21.58 5.08 12.66
CA ALA A 492 21.26 3.66 12.54
C ALA A 492 21.39 2.93 13.88
N ALA A 493 22.47 3.24 14.62
CA ALA A 493 22.77 2.65 15.91
C ALA A 493 21.72 3.03 16.97
N PHE A 494 21.40 4.31 17.09
CA PHE A 494 20.36 4.80 17.98
C PHE A 494 18.99 4.18 17.63
N SER A 495 18.67 4.02 16.34
CA SER A 495 17.37 3.45 15.90
C SER A 495 17.32 1.91 15.93
N ASN A 496 18.38 1.23 16.41
CA ASN A 496 18.51 -0.23 16.43
C ASN A 496 18.34 -0.90 15.04
N HIS A 497 18.76 -0.20 13.97
CA HIS A 497 18.70 -0.70 12.59
C HIS A 497 19.98 -1.49 12.24
N ASP A 498 20.14 -2.66 12.85
CA ASP A 498 21.35 -3.52 12.76
C ASP A 498 21.81 -3.82 11.33
N MET A 499 20.90 -4.14 10.41
CA MET A 499 21.27 -4.39 9.01
C MET A 499 21.84 -3.14 8.31
N ILE A 500 21.35 -1.96 8.68
CA ILE A 500 21.86 -0.67 8.16
C ILE A 500 23.20 -0.32 8.81
N VAL A 501 23.38 -0.63 10.10
CA VAL A 501 24.68 -0.53 10.77
C VAL A 501 25.73 -1.35 10.02
N SER A 502 25.46 -2.64 9.74
CA SER A 502 26.38 -3.49 8.97
C SER A 502 26.63 -2.96 7.56
N LEU A 503 25.60 -2.43 6.88
CA LEU A 503 25.73 -1.82 5.56
C LEU A 503 26.65 -0.60 5.57
N LEU A 504 26.46 0.30 6.54
CA LEU A 504 27.25 1.53 6.66
C LEU A 504 28.72 1.24 6.99
N LEU A 505 28.98 0.30 7.90
CA LEU A 505 30.34 -0.13 8.23
C LEU A 505 31.06 -0.72 7.01
N LYS A 506 30.37 -1.58 6.24
CA LYS A 506 30.90 -2.12 4.96
C LYS A 506 31.18 -1.03 3.94
N ALA A 507 30.42 0.08 3.98
CA ALA A 507 30.64 1.23 3.12
C ALA A 507 31.73 2.20 3.64
N GLY A 508 32.39 1.90 4.75
CA GLY A 508 33.49 2.70 5.31
C GLY A 508 33.04 3.73 6.34
N ALA A 509 31.89 3.55 7.00
CA ALA A 509 31.53 4.35 8.16
C ALA A 509 32.53 4.14 9.31
N ASN A 510 33.02 5.23 9.91
CA ASN A 510 33.93 5.21 11.04
C ASN A 510 33.14 5.18 12.37
N PRO A 511 33.18 4.07 13.14
CA PRO A 511 32.45 3.94 14.41
C PRO A 511 32.99 4.85 15.52
N GLU A 512 34.22 5.34 15.40
CA GLU A 512 34.91 6.17 16.40
C GLU A 512 34.60 7.67 16.28
N LEU A 513 33.84 8.07 15.25
CA LEU A 513 33.37 9.46 15.17
C LEU A 513 32.48 9.79 16.36
N LYS A 514 32.61 11.01 16.85
CA LYS A 514 31.83 11.55 17.97
C LYS A 514 30.84 12.61 17.50
N ASP A 515 29.64 12.60 18.08
CA ASP A 515 28.62 13.63 17.89
C ASP A 515 28.97 14.91 18.67
N GLY A 516 28.08 15.90 18.66
CA GLY A 516 28.24 17.17 19.37
C GLY A 516 28.28 17.03 20.91
N HIS A 517 27.88 15.87 21.46
CA HIS A 517 27.94 15.54 22.87
C HIS A 517 29.13 14.63 23.22
N GLY A 518 30.01 14.34 22.25
CA GLY A 518 31.16 13.47 22.45
C GLY A 518 30.83 11.97 22.40
N LYS A 519 29.63 11.57 21.98
CA LYS A 519 29.16 10.17 21.96
C LYS A 519 29.46 9.51 20.62
N THR A 520 29.93 8.25 20.66
CA THR A 520 30.10 7.40 19.48
C THR A 520 28.79 6.66 19.13
N ALA A 521 28.75 6.00 17.98
CA ALA A 521 27.60 5.16 17.61
C ALA A 521 27.30 4.07 18.66
N LEU A 522 28.34 3.46 19.25
CA LEU A 522 28.19 2.43 20.28
C LEU A 522 27.61 3.00 21.58
N MET A 523 28.04 4.19 21.99
CA MET A 523 27.50 4.87 23.17
C MET A 523 26.01 5.19 23.00
N LEU A 524 25.63 5.74 21.85
CA LEU A 524 24.23 6.03 21.53
C LEU A 524 23.37 4.76 21.46
N ALA A 525 23.92 3.64 20.96
CA ALA A 525 23.22 2.36 20.95
C ALA A 525 22.99 1.83 22.38
N LYS A 526 24.00 1.92 23.26
CA LYS A 526 23.91 1.49 24.66
C LYS A 526 22.93 2.34 25.48
N GLU A 527 22.90 3.66 25.25
CA GLU A 527 21.96 4.55 25.94
C GLU A 527 20.49 4.34 25.54
N ASN A 528 20.24 3.78 24.35
CA ASN A 528 18.90 3.54 23.83
C ASN A 528 18.50 2.05 23.82
N ASP A 529 19.22 1.21 24.57
CA ASP A 529 18.98 -0.25 24.66
C ASP A 529 18.87 -0.93 23.27
N ALA A 530 19.70 -0.50 22.32
CA ALA A 530 19.67 -0.96 20.92
C ALA A 530 20.49 -2.25 20.74
N ASP A 531 20.05 -3.34 21.38
CA ASP A 531 20.79 -4.61 21.49
C ASP A 531 21.38 -5.13 20.17
N LYS A 532 20.60 -5.09 19.08
CA LYS A 532 21.06 -5.63 17.79
C LYS A 532 22.16 -4.76 17.18
N ALA A 533 22.02 -3.45 17.28
CA ALA A 533 23.06 -2.52 16.84
C ALA A 533 24.33 -2.62 17.70
N ILE A 534 24.19 -2.79 19.03
CA ILE A 534 25.33 -3.01 19.94
C ILE A 534 26.14 -4.22 19.48
N VAL A 535 25.47 -5.36 19.25
CA VAL A 535 26.12 -6.59 18.78
C VAL A 535 26.88 -6.38 17.45
N GLN A 536 26.33 -5.59 16.52
CA GLN A 536 27.01 -5.34 15.24
C GLN A 536 28.22 -4.39 15.39
N LEU A 537 28.11 -3.38 16.23
CA LEU A 537 29.18 -2.41 16.47
C LEU A 537 30.35 -3.05 17.23
N GLU A 538 30.08 -3.87 18.25
CA GLU A 538 31.13 -4.56 19.02
C GLU A 538 31.90 -5.60 18.19
N LYS A 539 31.31 -6.14 17.12
CA LYS A 539 32.00 -7.04 16.17
C LYS A 539 32.93 -6.32 15.21
N SER A 540 32.84 -4.99 15.12
CA SER A 540 33.46 -4.19 14.07
C SER A 540 34.57 -3.26 14.59
N ILE A 541 34.83 -3.30 15.91
CA ILE A 541 35.96 -2.71 16.63
C ILE A 541 36.93 -3.85 16.94
#